data_AF-A0A844EDK2-F1
#
_entry.id   AF-A0A844EDK2-F1
#
_cell.length_a   1.000
_cell.length_b   1.000
_cell.length_c   1.000
_cell.angle_alpha   90.00
_cell.angle_beta   90.00
_cell.angle_gamma   90.00
#
_symmetry.space_group_name_H-M   'P 1'
#
loop_
_entity.id
_entity.type
_entity.pdbx_description
1 polymer ?
#
loop_
_entity_poly.entity_id
_entity_poly.type
_entity_poly.pdbx_seq_one_letter_code
_entity_poly.pdbx_strand_id
1 'polypeptide(L)'
;MNVGIMKFDMQNGGMVNTNFRYPKGTDDKQILGKLQKAAGKHDAGVNEISNMGTHYVDPSDPIVSTLMTVYREQTGDTTSKPEVVGGGTYARLMKRGVAFGALFPGTKDTMHQANEFQPI
;
A
#
# COMPACT_ATOMS: atom_id res chain seq x y z
N MET A 1 7.18 4.88 -3.80
CA MET A 1 6.66 6.05 -4.55
C MET A 1 6.35 5.59 -5.95
N ASN A 2 5.15 5.88 -6.44
CA ASN A 2 4.75 5.64 -7.83
C ASN A 2 4.39 6.99 -8.47
N VAL A 3 4.80 7.20 -9.73
CA VAL A 3 4.41 8.36 -10.53
C VAL A 3 3.34 7.89 -11.51
N GLY A 4 2.07 8.01 -11.11
CA GLY A 4 0.96 7.39 -11.85
C GLY A 4 0.38 8.28 -12.95
N ILE A 5 0.52 9.60 -12.81
CA ILE A 5 -0.04 10.56 -13.78
C ILE A 5 0.99 11.66 -14.03
N MET A 6 1.30 11.88 -15.29
CA MET A 6 2.03 13.05 -15.76
C MET A 6 1.21 13.71 -16.85
N LYS A 7 1.00 15.01 -16.76
CA LYS A 7 0.31 15.80 -17.77
C LYS A 7 1.14 17.03 -18.09
N PHE A 8 1.08 17.45 -19.34
CA PHE A 8 1.65 18.71 -19.77
C PHE A 8 0.78 19.29 -20.87
N ASP A 9 0.52 20.57 -20.79
CA ASP A 9 0.02 21.35 -21.92
C ASP A 9 0.62 22.76 -21.91
N MET A 10 0.53 23.44 -23.05
CA MET A 10 1.16 24.76 -23.23
C MET A 10 0.46 25.89 -22.43
N GLN A 11 -0.79 25.69 -22.00
CA GLN A 11 -1.57 26.71 -21.29
C GLN A 11 -1.40 26.60 -19.77
N ASN A 12 -1.40 25.39 -19.23
CA ASN A 12 -1.41 25.10 -17.79
C ASN A 12 -0.08 24.55 -17.27
N GLY A 13 0.87 24.24 -18.16
CA GLY A 13 2.18 23.69 -17.79
C GLY A 13 2.12 22.22 -17.38
N GLY A 14 3.12 21.81 -16.59
CA GLY A 14 3.31 20.42 -16.18
C GLY A 14 2.68 20.07 -14.83
N MET A 15 2.09 18.87 -14.74
CA MET A 15 1.59 18.29 -13.49
C MET A 15 2.12 16.86 -13.34
N VAL A 16 2.62 16.55 -12.15
CA VAL A 16 3.03 15.20 -11.76
C VAL A 16 2.24 14.77 -10.53
N ASN A 17 1.49 13.67 -10.64
CA ASN A 17 0.82 13.05 -9.51
C ASN A 17 1.62 11.85 -9.02
N THR A 18 1.92 11.84 -7.73
CA THR A 18 2.71 10.78 -7.09
C THR A 18 1.92 10.10 -6.00
N ASN A 19 1.92 8.77 -5.99
CA ASN A 19 1.37 7.95 -4.90
C ASN A 19 2.50 7.46 -3.99
N PHE A 20 2.44 7.83 -2.71
CA PHE A 20 3.37 7.37 -1.69
C PHE A 20 2.75 6.30 -0.79
N ARG A 21 3.54 5.28 -0.48
CA ARG A 21 3.28 4.29 0.56
C ARG A 21 4.45 4.38 1.53
N TYR A 22 4.17 4.38 2.83
CA TYR A 22 5.19 4.61 3.84
C TYR A 22 4.99 3.75 5.09
N PRO A 23 6.07 3.30 5.75
CA PRO A 23 6.00 2.47 6.96
C PRO A 23 5.84 3.31 8.23
N LYS A 24 5.56 2.64 9.36
CA LYS A 24 5.61 3.24 10.69
C LYS A 24 7.06 3.63 11.00
N GLY A 25 7.36 4.92 11.00
CA GLY A 25 8.73 5.46 11.12
C GLY A 25 8.98 6.68 10.24
N THR A 26 8.07 6.95 9.30
CA THR A 26 7.93 8.25 8.64
C THR A 26 6.45 8.62 8.57
N ASP A 27 6.15 9.82 8.11
CA ASP A 27 4.79 10.33 7.96
C ASP A 27 4.65 11.19 6.71
N ASP A 28 3.40 11.53 6.41
CA ASP A 28 3.00 12.41 5.32
C ASP A 28 3.73 13.76 5.35
N LYS A 29 3.88 14.36 6.54
CA LYS A 29 4.50 15.68 6.70
C LYS A 29 5.98 15.67 6.33
N GLN A 30 6.72 14.64 6.77
CA GLN A 30 8.12 14.45 6.43
C GLN A 30 8.30 14.24 4.92
N ILE A 31 7.43 13.46 4.29
CA ILE A 31 7.47 13.22 2.84
C ILE A 31 7.13 14.50 2.09
N LEU A 32 6.05 15.18 2.46
CA LEU A 32 5.61 16.44 1.86
C LEU A 32 6.70 17.51 1.95
N GLY A 33 7.32 17.70 3.11
CA GLY A 33 8.40 18.68 3.29
C GLY A 33 9.62 18.38 2.42
N LYS A 34 9.98 17.09 2.25
CA LYS A 34 11.06 16.69 1.33
C LYS A 34 10.70 16.96 -0.13
N LEU A 35 9.46 16.70 -0.53
CA LEU A 35 8.97 16.96 -1.88
C LEU A 35 8.94 18.46 -2.19
N GLN A 36 8.41 19.27 -1.27
CA GLN A 36 8.38 20.73 -1.42
C GLN A 36 9.78 21.31 -1.56
N LYS A 37 10.75 20.84 -0.75
CA LYS A 37 12.15 21.26 -0.86
C LYS A 37 12.78 20.86 -2.21
N ALA A 38 12.43 19.71 -2.75
CA ALA A 38 12.94 19.26 -4.06
C ALA A 38 12.29 20.05 -5.21
N ALA A 39 10.97 20.17 -5.21
CA ALA A 39 10.20 20.88 -6.23
C ALA A 39 10.49 22.39 -6.26
N GLY A 40 10.73 23.00 -5.10
CA GLY A 40 11.09 24.42 -5.00
C GLY A 40 12.42 24.78 -5.67
N LYS A 41 13.27 23.80 -6.01
CA LYS A 41 14.48 24.02 -6.83
C LYS A 41 14.17 24.18 -8.33
N HIS A 42 12.91 23.93 -8.72
CA HIS A 42 12.43 23.90 -10.09
C HIS A 42 11.19 24.79 -10.27
N ASP A 43 11.00 25.79 -9.41
CA ASP A 43 9.85 26.70 -9.42
C ASP A 43 8.48 25.98 -9.41
N ALA A 44 8.43 24.79 -8.81
CA ALA A 44 7.23 23.95 -8.73
C ALA A 44 6.67 23.90 -7.30
N GLY A 45 5.33 23.89 -7.20
CA GLY A 45 4.60 23.68 -5.95
C GLY A 45 4.22 22.21 -5.73
N VAL A 46 4.07 21.81 -4.47
CA VAL A 46 3.59 20.47 -4.09
C VAL A 46 2.47 20.60 -3.08
N ASN A 47 1.33 19.99 -3.40
CA ASN A 47 0.15 19.92 -2.56
C ASN A 47 -0.18 18.45 -2.25
N GLU A 48 -0.48 18.16 -0.99
CA GLU A 48 -1.03 16.86 -0.62
C GLU A 48 -2.53 16.82 -0.94
N ILE A 49 -2.96 15.78 -1.66
CA ILE A 49 -4.36 15.61 -2.08
C ILE A 49 -5.15 14.80 -1.04
N SER A 50 -4.51 13.76 -0.49
CA SER A 50 -5.14 12.86 0.48
C SER A 50 -4.08 12.05 1.21
N ASN A 51 -4.34 11.73 2.47
CA ASN A 51 -3.50 10.87 3.29
C ASN A 51 -4.33 9.79 4.00
N MET A 52 -3.73 8.62 4.16
CA MET A 52 -4.25 7.56 5.03
C MET A 52 -3.10 6.98 5.85
N GLY A 53 -3.09 7.27 7.15
CA GLY A 53 -2.05 6.85 8.09
C GLY A 53 -1.88 5.33 8.20
N THR A 54 -0.69 4.88 8.59
CA THR A 54 -0.34 3.45 8.66
C THR A 54 -1.31 2.64 9.52
N HIS A 55 -1.63 1.42 9.07
CA HIS A 55 -2.45 0.47 9.82
C HIS A 55 -1.61 -0.75 10.22
N TYR A 56 -1.78 -1.22 11.45
CA TYR A 56 -1.07 -2.38 11.99
C TYR A 56 -1.92 -3.06 13.04
N VAL A 57 -1.97 -4.39 12.98
CA VAL A 57 -2.56 -5.25 14.00
C VAL A 57 -1.48 -6.22 14.45
N ASP A 58 -1.38 -6.43 15.76
CA ASP A 58 -0.35 -7.32 16.31
C ASP A 58 -0.57 -8.76 15.84
N PRO A 59 0.48 -9.49 15.39
CA PRO A 59 0.36 -10.89 14.99
C PRO A 59 -0.19 -11.82 16.08
N SER A 60 -0.07 -11.44 17.36
CA SER A 60 -0.64 -12.17 18.49
C SER A 60 -2.13 -11.87 18.74
N ASP A 61 -2.73 -10.89 18.05
CA ASP A 61 -4.16 -10.62 18.17
C ASP A 61 -4.98 -11.89 17.84
N PRO A 62 -6.03 -12.23 18.61
CA PRO A 62 -6.86 -13.41 18.36
C PRO A 62 -7.39 -13.52 16.93
N ILE A 63 -7.68 -12.39 16.25
CA ILE A 63 -8.17 -12.44 14.86
C ILE A 63 -7.08 -12.94 13.91
N VAL A 64 -5.83 -12.52 14.10
CA VAL A 64 -4.71 -12.90 13.24
C VAL A 64 -4.34 -14.35 13.48
N SER A 65 -4.17 -14.74 14.74
CA SER A 65 -3.81 -16.11 15.09
C SER A 65 -4.88 -17.12 14.64
N THR A 66 -6.17 -16.81 14.81
CA THR A 66 -7.28 -17.68 14.34
C THR A 66 -7.25 -17.87 12.83
N LEU A 67 -7.13 -16.79 12.06
CA LEU A 67 -7.10 -16.88 10.59
C LEU A 67 -5.86 -17.63 10.08
N MET A 68 -4.70 -17.43 10.72
CA MET A 68 -3.50 -18.20 10.40
C MET A 68 -3.63 -19.68 10.71
N THR A 69 -4.31 -20.05 11.81
CA THR A 69 -4.62 -21.45 12.11
C THR A 69 -5.48 -22.07 11.02
N VAL A 70 -6.58 -21.40 10.63
CA VAL A 70 -7.44 -21.87 9.54
C VAL A 70 -6.66 -22.03 8.23
N TYR A 71 -5.85 -21.04 7.85
CA TYR A 71 -5.00 -21.14 6.65
C TYR A 71 -4.11 -22.40 6.70
N ARG A 72 -3.41 -22.63 7.82
CA ARG A 72 -2.51 -23.78 8.00
C ARG A 72 -3.24 -25.11 7.92
N GLU A 73 -4.40 -25.21 8.56
CA GLU A 73 -5.22 -26.43 8.56
C GLU A 73 -5.73 -26.77 7.15
N GLN A 74 -6.12 -25.76 6.37
CA GLN A 74 -6.68 -25.97 5.03
C GLN A 74 -5.61 -26.18 3.94
N THR A 75 -4.41 -25.63 4.13
CA THR A 75 -3.34 -25.66 3.10
C THR A 75 -2.21 -26.64 3.42
N GLY A 76 -2.04 -27.02 4.69
CA GLY A 76 -0.86 -27.73 5.18
C GLY A 76 0.41 -26.87 5.27
N ASP A 77 0.38 -25.60 4.86
CA ASP A 77 1.54 -24.71 4.90
C ASP A 77 1.74 -24.13 6.30
N THR A 78 2.63 -24.76 7.06
CA THR A 78 3.01 -24.36 8.41
C THR A 78 4.11 -23.29 8.47
N THR A 79 4.69 -22.93 7.32
CA THR A 79 5.85 -22.04 7.25
C THR A 79 5.47 -20.57 7.05
N SER A 80 4.33 -20.31 6.41
CA SER A 80 3.81 -18.96 6.20
C SER A 80 3.51 -18.22 7.51
N LYS A 81 3.78 -16.91 7.47
CA LYS A 81 3.62 -15.97 8.59
C LYS A 81 2.74 -14.79 8.16
N PRO A 82 2.09 -14.09 9.10
CA PRO A 82 1.46 -12.81 8.81
C PRO A 82 2.46 -11.80 8.24
N GLU A 83 2.01 -11.00 7.28
CA GLU A 83 2.85 -10.01 6.59
C GLU A 83 2.25 -8.61 6.67
N VAL A 84 3.12 -7.60 6.51
CA VAL A 84 2.72 -6.21 6.31
C VAL A 84 3.06 -5.82 4.88
N VAL A 85 2.05 -5.38 4.13
CA VAL A 85 2.19 -5.00 2.72
C VAL A 85 1.86 -3.51 2.50
N GLY A 86 2.36 -2.94 1.41
CA GLY A 86 2.09 -1.54 1.03
C GLY A 86 0.72 -1.31 0.38
N GLY A 87 0.00 -2.39 0.05
CA GLY A 87 -1.35 -2.35 -0.50
C GLY A 87 -2.35 -1.73 0.48
N GLY A 88 -3.25 -0.88 -0.03
CA GLY A 88 -4.34 -0.34 0.79
C GLY A 88 -5.53 -1.26 0.75
N THR A 89 -6.03 -1.69 1.91
CA THR A 89 -7.24 -2.53 2.00
C THR A 89 -8.26 -1.91 2.96
N TYR A 90 -9.52 -2.34 2.87
CA TYR A 90 -10.58 -1.89 3.79
C TYR A 90 -10.34 -2.26 5.25
N ALA A 91 -9.43 -3.21 5.53
CA ALA A 91 -9.05 -3.63 6.87
C ALA A 91 -8.72 -2.44 7.80
N ARG A 92 -8.09 -1.40 7.25
CA ARG A 92 -7.71 -0.19 7.99
C ARG A 92 -8.87 0.63 8.55
N LEU A 93 -10.08 0.43 8.04
CA LEU A 93 -11.28 1.12 8.54
C LEU A 93 -11.73 0.55 9.89
N MET A 94 -11.21 -0.61 10.29
CA MET A 94 -11.51 -1.28 11.55
C MET A 94 -10.27 -1.34 12.42
N LYS A 95 -10.40 -1.03 13.72
CA LYS A 95 -9.27 -1.01 14.68
C LYS A 95 -8.44 -2.31 14.66
N ARG A 96 -9.11 -3.46 14.53
CA ARG A 96 -8.50 -4.81 14.49
C ARG A 96 -8.64 -5.47 13.12
N GLY A 97 -9.00 -4.71 12.07
CA GLY A 97 -9.21 -5.29 10.75
C GLY A 97 -7.90 -5.77 10.16
N VAL A 98 -7.91 -6.92 9.51
CA VAL A 98 -6.77 -7.46 8.76
C VAL A 98 -7.23 -7.90 7.37
N ALA A 99 -6.33 -7.83 6.40
CA ALA A 99 -6.52 -8.50 5.12
C ALA A 99 -6.06 -9.96 5.25
N PHE A 100 -6.80 -10.88 4.67
CA PHE A 100 -6.53 -12.31 4.74
C PHE A 100 -6.79 -12.94 3.36
N GLY A 101 -5.83 -13.69 2.83
CA GLY A 101 -5.79 -14.05 1.42
C GLY A 101 -5.59 -12.82 0.52
N ALA A 102 -5.98 -12.82 -0.76
CA ALA A 102 -6.50 -13.91 -1.59
C ALA A 102 -5.41 -14.64 -2.40
N LEU A 103 -4.22 -14.04 -2.46
CA LEU A 103 -3.09 -14.57 -3.22
C LEU A 103 -2.34 -15.60 -2.37
N PHE A 104 -2.23 -16.83 -2.88
CA PHE A 104 -1.42 -17.87 -2.22
C PHE A 104 0.07 -17.65 -2.47
N PRO A 105 0.94 -18.08 -1.54
CA PRO A 105 2.38 -18.11 -1.78
C PRO A 105 2.72 -18.82 -3.10
N GLY A 106 3.61 -18.22 -3.89
CA GLY A 106 4.01 -18.76 -5.20
C GLY A 106 3.04 -18.48 -6.35
N THR A 107 1.84 -17.95 -6.09
CA THR A 107 0.95 -17.47 -7.16
C THR A 107 1.48 -16.17 -7.73
N LYS A 108 1.44 -16.02 -9.05
CA LYS A 108 1.86 -14.78 -9.72
C LYS A 108 0.90 -13.65 -9.36
N ASP A 109 1.43 -12.59 -8.75
CA ASP A 109 0.68 -11.35 -8.55
C ASP A 109 0.54 -10.62 -9.90
N THR A 110 -0.70 -10.51 -10.38
CA THR A 110 -1.04 -9.80 -11.63
C THR A 110 -1.96 -8.61 -11.40
N MET A 111 -2.19 -8.21 -10.13
CA MET A 111 -3.07 -7.10 -9.80
C MET A 111 -2.63 -5.81 -10.51
N HIS A 112 -3.57 -5.12 -11.14
CA HIS A 112 -3.35 -3.89 -11.91
C HIS A 112 -2.45 -4.02 -13.16
N GLN A 113 -2.19 -5.24 -13.62
CA GLN A 113 -1.44 -5.50 -14.85
C GLN A 113 -2.37 -5.93 -15.99
N ALA A 114 -1.89 -5.81 -17.24
CA ALA A 114 -2.63 -6.32 -18.38
C ALA A 114 -2.77 -7.85 -18.29
N ASN A 115 -3.94 -8.36 -18.70
CA ASN A 115 -4.27 -9.80 -18.64
C ASN A 115 -4.20 -10.38 -17.22
N GLU A 116 -4.71 -9.64 -16.23
CA GLU A 116 -4.87 -10.10 -14.85
C GLU A 116 -5.68 -11.41 -14.79
N PHE A 117 -5.22 -12.36 -13.97
CA PHE A 117 -5.88 -13.64 -13.77
C PHE A 117 -5.61 -14.19 -12.37
N GLN A 118 -6.43 -15.16 -11.95
CA GLN A 118 -6.20 -15.99 -10.77
C GLN A 118 -6.30 -17.46 -11.17
N PRO A 119 -5.35 -18.33 -10.76
CA PRO A 119 -5.48 -19.77 -10.96
C PRO A 119 -6.75 -20.32 -10.29
N ILE A 120 -7.40 -21.28 -10.95
CA ILE A 120 -8.56 -22.02 -10.41
C ILE A 120 -8.07 -23.12 -9.47
#